data_AF-A0A3B8MP11-F1
#
_entry.id   AF-A0A3B8MP11-F1
#
_cell.length_a   1.000
_cell.length_b   1.000
_cell.length_c   1.000
_cell.angle_alpha   90.00
_cell.angle_beta   90.00
_cell.angle_gamma   90.00
#
_symmetry.space_group_name_H-M   'P 1'
#
loop_
_entity.id
_entity.type
_entity.pdbx_description
1 polymer ?
#
loop_
_entity_poly.entity_id
_entity_poly.type
_entity_poly.pdbx_seq_one_letter_code
_entity_poly.pdbx_strand_id
1 'polypeptide(L)'
;MDGIIFADPYNLWKISKIMGFSEDAGMIQMEVVGVAPEPNSNKPLVWLRDEEQTVFLPISIGNFEATAIYMELYDEPPPRPICYDLVRTVLGQVNAKVE
;
A
#
# COMPACT_ATOMS: atom_id res chain seq x y z
N MET A 1 -5.75 -29.26 -1.64
CA MET A 1 -4.91 -29.35 -0.44
C MET A 1 -4.00 -28.15 -0.46
N ASP A 2 -4.19 -27.30 0.52
CA ASP A 2 -4.01 -25.85 0.43
C ASP A 2 -2.55 -25.46 0.26
N GLY A 3 -2.23 -24.97 -0.94
CA GLY A 3 -0.93 -24.42 -1.30
C GLY A 3 -0.76 -23.04 -0.69
N ILE A 4 -0.58 -22.96 0.63
CA ILE A 4 -0.16 -21.73 1.29
C ILE A 4 1.30 -21.51 0.91
N ILE A 5 1.53 -20.63 -0.08
CA ILE A 5 2.86 -20.16 -0.44
C ILE A 5 3.24 -19.07 0.57
N PHE A 6 4.19 -19.37 1.45
CA PHE A 6 4.83 -18.36 2.27
C PHE A 6 5.82 -17.58 1.38
N ALA A 7 5.43 -16.38 0.95
CA ALA A 7 6.34 -15.44 0.30
C ALA A 7 7.17 -14.74 1.38
N ASP A 8 8.49 -14.79 1.23
CA ASP A 8 9.44 -14.03 2.03
C ASP A 8 9.22 -12.52 1.80
N PRO A 9 8.85 -11.74 2.84
CA PRO A 9 8.48 -10.33 2.70
C PRO A 9 9.64 -9.43 2.22
N TYR A 10 10.87 -9.94 2.21
CA TYR A 10 12.06 -9.20 1.77
C TYR A 10 12.55 -9.57 0.36
N ASN A 11 11.90 -10.53 -0.31
CA ASN A 11 12.26 -11.01 -1.65
C ASN A 11 11.13 -10.77 -2.67
N LEU A 12 10.62 -9.54 -2.73
CA LEU A 12 9.48 -9.13 -3.56
C LEU A 12 9.69 -9.38 -5.07
N TRP A 13 10.94 -9.36 -5.56
CA TRP A 13 11.24 -9.65 -6.96
C TRP A 13 11.10 -11.14 -7.33
N LYS A 14 10.99 -12.07 -6.36
CA LYS A 14 10.65 -13.48 -6.67
C LYS A 14 9.16 -13.68 -6.91
N ILE A 15 8.33 -12.80 -6.37
CA ILE A 15 6.88 -12.77 -6.61
C ILE A 15 6.60 -12.48 -8.09
N SER A 16 7.47 -11.69 -8.73
CA SER A 16 7.39 -11.39 -10.17
C SER A 16 7.24 -12.67 -11.01
N LYS A 17 8.06 -13.69 -10.71
CA LYS A 17 8.10 -14.97 -11.43
C LYS A 17 6.93 -15.91 -11.11
N ILE A 18 6.31 -15.76 -9.95
CA ILE A 18 5.15 -16.57 -9.52
C ILE A 18 3.84 -15.98 -10.06
N MET A 19 3.75 -14.65 -10.12
CA MET A 19 2.57 -13.91 -10.59
C MET A 19 2.64 -13.55 -12.09
N GLY A 20 3.69 -13.96 -12.81
CA GLY A 20 3.78 -13.79 -14.27
C GLY A 20 4.23 -12.40 -14.74
N PHE A 21 4.85 -11.60 -13.87
CA PHE A 21 5.45 -10.33 -14.25
C PHE A 21 6.71 -10.57 -15.10
N SER A 22 6.73 -10.05 -16.33
CA SER A 22 7.95 -10.00 -17.15
C SER A 22 8.90 -8.94 -16.62
N GLU A 23 10.20 -9.25 -16.59
CA GLU A 23 11.27 -8.34 -16.16
C GLU A 23 11.36 -7.04 -17.00
N ASP A 24 10.71 -7.03 -18.17
CA ASP A 24 10.60 -5.92 -19.12
C ASP A 24 9.27 -5.13 -19.01
N ALA A 25 8.40 -5.42 -18.04
CA ALA A 25 7.17 -4.66 -17.86
C ALA A 25 7.47 -3.30 -17.22
N GLY A 26 6.98 -2.21 -17.83
CA GLY A 26 7.03 -0.88 -17.23
C GLY A 26 6.28 -0.80 -15.89
N MET A 27 6.24 0.40 -15.29
CA MET A 27 5.50 0.63 -14.05
C MET A 27 4.02 0.29 -14.23
N ILE A 28 3.45 -0.49 -13.30
CA ILE A 28 2.04 -0.89 -13.31
C ILE A 28 1.28 0.00 -12.32
N GLN A 29 0.14 0.54 -12.76
CA GLN A 29 -0.73 1.33 -11.92
C GLN A 29 -1.45 0.44 -10.89
N MET A 30 -1.45 0.88 -9.64
CA MET A 30 -2.02 0.14 -8.52
C MET A 30 -2.93 1.04 -7.69
N GLU A 31 -3.99 0.48 -7.14
CA GLU A 31 -4.95 1.13 -6.24
C GLU A 31 -4.85 0.54 -4.83
N VAL A 32 -5.01 1.38 -3.80
CA VAL A 32 -5.10 0.93 -2.41
C VAL A 32 -6.48 0.34 -2.16
N VAL A 33 -6.53 -0.95 -1.80
CA VAL A 33 -7.77 -1.67 -1.48
C VAL A 33 -8.16 -1.50 -0.01
N GLY A 34 -7.17 -1.51 0.88
CA GLY A 34 -7.43 -1.52 2.31
C GLY A 34 -6.19 -1.75 3.15
N VAL A 35 -6.35 -1.59 4.46
CA VAL A 35 -5.31 -1.84 5.46
C VAL A 35 -5.80 -2.91 6.43
N ALA A 36 -5.04 -3.99 6.59
CA ALA A 36 -5.39 -5.09 7.47
C ALA A 36 -4.15 -5.66 8.19
N PRO A 37 -4.30 -6.17 9.43
CA PRO A 37 -3.19 -6.78 10.15
C PRO A 37 -2.82 -8.16 9.59
N GLU A 38 -1.52 -8.48 9.61
CA GLU A 38 -1.02 -9.82 9.31
C GLU A 38 -1.46 -10.84 10.38
N PRO A 39 -1.98 -12.03 10.00
CA PRO A 39 -2.55 -12.99 10.95
C PRO A 39 -1.63 -13.43 12.10
N ASN A 40 -0.31 -13.45 11.88
CA ASN A 40 0.65 -14.00 12.83
C ASN A 40 1.38 -12.94 13.66
N SER A 41 1.57 -11.73 13.13
CA SER A 41 2.38 -10.70 13.81
C SER A 41 1.63 -9.41 14.11
N ASN A 42 0.35 -9.30 13.72
CA ASN A 42 -0.45 -8.06 13.83
C ASN A 42 0.24 -6.82 13.22
N LYS A 43 1.20 -7.02 12.32
CA LYS A 43 1.81 -5.90 11.59
C LYS A 43 0.82 -5.43 10.55
N PRO A 44 0.61 -4.12 10.37
CA PRO A 44 -0.33 -3.66 9.37
C PRO A 44 0.25 -3.88 7.96
N LEU A 45 -0.61 -4.36 7.09
CA LEU A 45 -0.37 -4.51 5.65
C LEU A 45 -1.33 -3.58 4.92
N VAL A 46 -0.80 -2.80 3.97
CA VAL A 46 -1.63 -2.15 2.94
C VAL A 46 -1.72 -3.08 1.75
N TRP A 47 -2.94 -3.32 1.29
CA TRP A 47 -3.22 -4.16 0.13
C TRP A 47 -3.39 -3.27 -1.10
N LEU A 48 -2.58 -3.53 -2.11
CA LEU A 48 -2.69 -2.90 -3.42
C LEU A 48 -3.29 -3.89 -4.43
N ARG A 49 -4.02 -3.38 -5.41
CA ARG A 49 -4.48 -4.15 -6.57
C ARG A 49 -4.19 -3.42 -7.88
N ASP A 50 -4.02 -4.17 -8.95
CA ASP A 50 -4.06 -3.63 -10.30
C ASP A 50 -5.50 -3.28 -10.73
N GLU A 51 -5.64 -2.55 -11.84
CA GLU A 51 -6.95 -2.16 -12.39
C GLU A 51 -7.79 -3.38 -12.80
N GLU A 52 -7.15 -4.43 -13.32
CA GLU A 52 -7.82 -5.66 -13.75
C GLU A 52 -8.14 -6.60 -12.57
N GLN A 53 -7.72 -6.25 -11.34
CA GLN A 53 -7.89 -7.02 -10.11
C GLN A 53 -7.34 -8.46 -10.22
N THR A 54 -6.31 -8.63 -11.04
CA THR A 54 -5.64 -9.91 -11.27
C THR A 54 -4.49 -10.12 -10.29
N VAL A 55 -3.91 -9.03 -9.77
CA VAL A 55 -2.76 -9.05 -8.88
C VAL A 55 -3.04 -8.26 -7.61
N PHE A 56 -2.72 -8.88 -6.48
CA PHE A 56 -2.74 -8.24 -5.17
C PHE A 56 -1.33 -8.19 -4.58
N LEU A 57 -0.91 -7.01 -4.17
CA LEU A 57 0.41 -6.77 -3.58
C LEU A 57 0.25 -6.26 -2.14
N PRO A 58 0.58 -7.08 -1.12
CA PRO A 58 0.66 -6.60 0.26
C PRO A 58 2.00 -5.89 0.51
N ILE A 59 1.95 -4.72 1.13
CA ILE A 59 3.14 -3.99 1.62
C ILE A 59 3.02 -3.83 3.13
N SER A 60 4.03 -4.28 3.87
CA SER A 60 4.09 -4.06 5.32
C SER A 60 4.47 -2.62 5.62
N ILE A 61 3.68 -1.98 6.47
CA ILE A 61 3.86 -0.59 6.89
C ILE A 61 3.85 -0.49 8.42
N GLY A 62 4.10 0.70 8.97
CA GLY A 62 3.98 0.95 10.39
C GLY A 62 2.54 1.28 10.80
N ASN A 63 2.28 1.28 12.11
CA ASN A 63 0.95 1.54 12.66
C ASN A 63 0.47 2.97 12.36
N PHE A 64 1.36 3.96 12.37
CA PHE A 64 0.98 5.35 12.14
C PHE A 64 0.59 5.60 10.68
N GLU A 65 1.34 5.01 9.74
CA GLU A 65 1.04 5.04 8.31
C GLU A 65 -0.29 4.33 8.05
N ALA A 66 -0.48 3.15 8.66
CA ALA A 66 -1.69 2.36 8.55
C ALA A 66 -2.93 3.12 9.00
N THR A 67 -2.86 3.78 10.16
CA THR A 67 -3.95 4.61 10.67
C THR A 67 -4.25 5.78 9.73
N ALA A 68 -3.24 6.47 9.21
CA ALA A 68 -3.45 7.60 8.31
C ALA A 68 -4.12 7.18 6.99
N ILE A 69 -3.69 6.06 6.40
CA ILE A 69 -4.30 5.49 5.20
C ILE A 69 -5.73 5.04 5.49
N TYR A 70 -5.97 4.36 6.62
CA TYR A 70 -7.30 3.95 7.04
C TYR A 70 -8.25 5.17 7.16
N MET A 71 -7.82 6.22 7.85
CA MET A 71 -8.61 7.45 8.00
C MET A 71 -9.04 8.05 6.66
N GLU A 72 -8.13 8.09 5.69
CA GLU A 72 -8.44 8.60 4.34
C GLU A 72 -9.38 7.64 3.57
N LEU A 73 -9.15 6.32 3.63
CA LEU A 73 -9.97 5.32 2.93
C LEU A 73 -11.42 5.27 3.42
N TYR A 74 -11.64 5.55 4.70
CA TYR A 74 -12.94 5.47 5.35
C TYR A 74 -13.56 6.84 5.65
N ASP A 75 -13.02 7.92 5.07
CA ASP A 75 -13.49 9.30 5.27
C ASP A 75 -13.63 9.68 6.76
N GLU A 76 -12.68 9.22 7.60
CA GLU A 76 -12.64 9.47 9.04
C GLU A 76 -11.48 10.43 9.39
N PRO A 77 -11.63 11.74 9.18
CA PRO A 77 -10.54 12.69 9.33
C PRO A 77 -10.09 12.84 10.78
N PRO A 78 -8.78 13.03 11.02
CA PRO A 78 -8.25 13.22 12.37
C PRO A 78 -8.74 14.55 12.98
N PRO A 79 -8.82 14.67 14.32
CA PRO A 79 -9.29 15.89 15.01
C PRO A 79 -8.37 17.11 14.82
N ARG A 80 -7.17 16.90 14.29
CA ARG A 80 -6.22 17.95 13.91
C ARG A 80 -5.39 17.47 12.71
N PRO A 81 -4.87 18.38 11.88
CA PRO A 81 -4.03 18.02 10.74
C PRO A 81 -2.82 17.18 11.17
N ILE A 82 -2.59 16.08 10.46
CA ILE A 82 -1.44 15.19 10.69
C ILE A 82 -0.29 15.52 9.73
N CYS A 83 0.81 14.77 9.81
CA CYS A 83 2.01 15.01 9.00
C CYS A 83 1.71 15.10 7.50
N TYR A 84 0.83 14.24 6.97
CA TYR A 84 0.46 14.24 5.55
C TYR A 84 -0.33 15.50 5.15
N ASP A 85 -1.23 15.99 6.01
CA ASP A 85 -1.94 17.26 5.78
C ASP A 85 -0.99 18.46 5.80
N LEU A 86 -0.01 18.44 6.72
CA LEU A 86 1.01 19.47 6.80
C LEU A 86 1.85 19.47 5.51
N VAL A 87 2.27 18.31 5.01
CA VAL A 87 3.01 18.18 3.74
C VAL A 87 2.19 18.73 2.58
N ARG A 88 0.91 18.34 2.47
CA ARG A 88 -0.02 18.89 1.46
C ARG A 88 -0.10 20.42 1.54
N THR A 89 -0.20 20.96 2.76
CA THR A 89 -0.26 22.41 2.99
C THR A 89 1.02 23.11 2.55
N VAL A 90 2.18 22.57 2.90
CA VAL A 90 3.49 23.12 2.52
C VAL A 90 3.68 23.11 1.01
N LEU A 91 3.33 22.00 0.33
CA LEU A 91 3.37 21.92 -1.14
C LEU A 91 2.44 22.97 -1.78
N GLY A 92 1.25 23.15 -1.22
CA GLY A 92 0.32 24.19 -1.67
C GLY A 92 0.89 25.62 -1.55
N GLN A 93 1.67 25.92 -0.50
CA GLN A 93 2.30 27.24 -0.32
C GLN A 93 3.36 27.55 -1.39
N VAL A 94 3.98 26.52 -1.97
CA VAL A 94 4.98 26.65 -3.04
C VAL A 94 4.40 26.34 -4.42
N ASN A 95 3.07 26.23 -4.53
CA ASN A 95 2.35 25.89 -5.75
C ASN A 95 2.84 24.57 -6.40
N ALA A 96 3.16 23.58 -5.57
CA ALA A 96 3.56 22.24 -5.98
C ALA A 96 2.45 21.21 -5.70
N LYS A 97 2.47 20.10 -6.46
CA LYS A 97 1.57 18.95 -6.32
C LYS A 97 2.35 17.64 -6.47
N VAL A 98 1.83 16.57 -5.88
CA VAL A 98 2.30 15.20 -6.16
C VAL A 98 1.69 14.77 -7.50
N GLU A 99 2.50 14.17 -8.38
CA GLU A 99 2.09 13.62 -9.69
C GLU A 99 2.04 12.09 -9.67
#